data_AF-A0A397DW10-F1
#
_entry.id   AF-A0A397DW10-F1
#
_cell.length_a   1.000
_cell.length_b   1.000
_cell.length_c   1.000
_cell.angle_alpha   90.00
_cell.angle_beta   90.00
_cell.angle_gamma   90.00
#
_symmetry.space_group_name_H-M   'P 1'
#
loop_
_entity.id
_entity.type
_entity.pdbx_description
1 polymer ?
#
loop_
_entity_poly.entity_id
_entity_poly.type
_entity_poly.pdbx_seq_one_letter_code
_entity_poly.pdbx_strand_id
1 'polypeptide(L)'
;MSYRVNAIGAPITLVTIGDSITLFGSIVDDSGWVWMLEQDYKPSSGKVVNRGIGGWTSRRWAPHLAHDILEWGGAPTPPDLVTICLGANDAVLPALDPGLQHVDVHEYVAYLDQMVAHLHSTFPSCKVLLITPPAVNNALTFESAQPTAGSLRENNETGRYAAAMVALGEYVASEHTKTVEGMVRCTSQALTALEKKLHALGIVCHSTRRDIVEMKAPFLTEVANLKAENNAILHEIRRQQDVSRELVLDYKDYVDQHDANPLKPQKPVSARRPHSSVTPVNLTKRFGVVPDCHPPVIASVSTVPPSMAVAVAIGRVTRRPPPPSTSDDNGDDGHDHCGDLFAVGCIDPVENAFLLSKSPVGYQSNVLENNNTIE
;
A
#
# COMPACT_ATOMS: atom_id res chain seq x y z
N MET A 1 33.97 -3.82 0.96
CA MET A 1 33.30 -3.61 -0.34
C MET A 1 32.18 -4.64 -0.46
N SER A 2 30.90 -4.25 -0.47
CA SER A 2 29.82 -5.22 -0.68
C SER A 2 29.53 -5.33 -2.17
N TYR A 3 29.85 -6.48 -2.76
CA TYR A 3 29.40 -6.78 -4.12
C TYR A 3 27.90 -7.07 -4.06
N ARG A 4 27.10 -6.08 -4.48
CA ARG A 4 25.73 -6.36 -4.90
C ARG A 4 25.83 -7.29 -6.10
N VAL A 5 25.48 -8.57 -5.90
CA VAL A 5 25.09 -9.44 -7.01
C VAL A 5 23.83 -8.80 -7.59
N ASN A 6 23.99 -8.07 -8.69
CA ASN A 6 22.84 -7.64 -9.48
C ASN A 6 22.08 -8.91 -9.86
N ALA A 7 20.80 -8.99 -9.48
CA ALA A 7 19.96 -10.09 -9.92
C ALA A 7 19.99 -10.09 -11.45
N ILE A 8 20.46 -11.19 -12.04
CA ILE A 8 20.42 -11.37 -13.48
C ILE A 8 18.94 -11.32 -13.86
N GLY A 9 18.57 -10.37 -14.71
CA GLY A 9 17.19 -10.19 -15.15
C GLY A 9 16.66 -11.47 -15.79
N ALA A 10 15.33 -11.63 -15.78
CA ALA A 10 14.71 -12.74 -16.52
C ALA A 10 15.20 -12.71 -17.99
N PRO A 11 15.59 -13.85 -18.59
CA PRO A 11 16.21 -13.84 -19.91
C PRO A 11 15.24 -13.33 -20.98
N ILE A 12 15.62 -12.23 -21.63
CA ILE A 12 14.75 -11.48 -22.56
C ILE A 12 14.38 -12.37 -23.76
N THR A 13 13.10 -12.41 -24.10
CA THR A 13 12.57 -13.15 -25.26
C THR A 13 12.10 -12.19 -26.34
N LEU A 14 12.78 -12.25 -27.50
CA LEU A 14 12.49 -11.49 -28.70
C LEU A 14 11.88 -12.40 -29.76
N VAL A 15 10.86 -11.94 -30.49
CA VAL A 15 10.26 -12.68 -31.62
C VAL A 15 10.27 -11.79 -32.86
N THR A 16 10.78 -12.30 -33.98
CA THR A 16 10.89 -11.53 -35.23
C THR A 16 9.88 -12.02 -36.27
N ILE A 17 8.77 -11.29 -36.41
CA ILE A 17 7.74 -11.52 -37.43
C ILE A 17 8.14 -10.80 -38.72
N GLY A 18 7.95 -11.46 -39.86
CA GLY A 18 8.15 -10.81 -41.15
C GLY A 18 8.06 -11.75 -42.34
N ASP A 19 8.67 -11.37 -43.44
CA ASP A 19 8.73 -12.19 -44.65
C ASP A 19 10.09 -12.90 -44.85
N SER A 20 10.41 -13.25 -46.10
CA SER A 20 11.73 -13.66 -46.60
C SER A 20 12.92 -12.88 -45.99
N ILE A 21 12.81 -11.56 -45.80
CA ILE A 21 13.88 -10.71 -45.24
C ILE A 21 14.12 -11.03 -43.76
N THR A 22 13.10 -11.52 -43.05
CA THR A 22 13.22 -11.98 -41.66
C THR A 22 13.63 -13.46 -41.62
N LEU A 23 13.08 -14.29 -42.49
CA LEU A 23 13.44 -15.71 -42.63
C LEU A 23 14.94 -15.89 -42.93
N PHE A 24 15.45 -15.24 -43.97
CA PHE A 24 16.87 -15.27 -44.34
C PHE A 24 17.73 -14.39 -43.43
N GLY A 25 17.12 -13.57 -42.57
CA GLY A 25 17.80 -12.82 -41.53
C GLY A 25 18.52 -13.68 -40.50
N SER A 26 18.32 -15.01 -40.45
CA SER A 26 19.12 -15.94 -39.64
C SER A 26 20.20 -16.71 -40.43
N ILE A 27 20.53 -16.31 -41.66
CA ILE A 27 21.69 -16.87 -42.39
C ILE A 27 22.98 -16.30 -41.79
N VAL A 28 23.90 -17.20 -41.41
CA VAL A 28 25.17 -16.84 -40.75
C VAL A 28 26.15 -16.20 -41.74
N ASP A 29 26.29 -16.79 -42.92
CA ASP A 29 27.31 -16.40 -43.91
C ASP A 29 27.08 -14.98 -44.47
N ASP A 30 25.81 -14.55 -44.57
CA ASP A 30 25.40 -13.20 -44.96
C ASP A 30 25.46 -12.17 -43.80
N SER A 31 25.87 -12.59 -42.59
CA SER A 31 25.75 -11.81 -41.35
C SER A 31 24.31 -11.32 -41.11
N GLY A 32 23.33 -12.23 -41.25
CA GLY A 32 21.91 -11.91 -41.17
C GLY A 32 21.51 -11.24 -39.85
N TRP A 33 20.64 -10.23 -39.93
CA TRP A 33 20.29 -9.36 -38.80
C TRP A 33 19.65 -10.07 -37.60
N VAL A 34 18.89 -11.14 -37.82
CA VAL A 34 18.30 -11.96 -36.74
C VAL A 34 19.37 -12.84 -36.09
N TRP A 35 20.35 -13.34 -36.85
CA TRP A 35 21.48 -14.09 -36.30
C TRP A 35 22.43 -13.18 -35.50
N MET A 36 22.70 -11.97 -35.99
CA MET A 36 23.45 -10.94 -35.23
C MET A 36 22.74 -10.61 -33.91
N LEU A 37 21.43 -10.34 -33.96
CA LEU A 37 20.60 -10.09 -32.78
C LEU A 37 20.62 -11.28 -31.81
N GLU A 38 20.64 -12.52 -32.30
CA GLU A 38 20.81 -13.70 -31.46
C GLU A 38 22.18 -13.68 -30.75
N GLN A 39 23.27 -13.35 -31.45
CA GLN A 39 24.60 -13.31 -30.83
C GLN A 39 24.74 -12.17 -29.81
N ASP A 40 24.08 -11.03 -30.01
CA ASP A 40 24.09 -9.90 -29.06
C ASP A 40 23.37 -10.22 -27.73
N TYR A 41 22.26 -10.99 -27.79
CA TYR A 41 21.46 -11.35 -26.60
C TYR A 41 21.87 -12.68 -25.94
N LYS A 42 22.68 -13.50 -26.61
CA LYS A 42 23.21 -14.78 -26.10
C LYS A 42 24.01 -14.68 -24.79
N PRO A 43 24.84 -13.65 -24.50
CA PRO A 43 25.56 -13.52 -23.24
C PRO A 43 24.65 -13.34 -22.01
N SER A 44 23.43 -12.81 -22.20
CA SER A 44 22.42 -12.64 -21.15
C SER A 44 21.41 -13.80 -21.10
N SER A 45 21.71 -14.92 -21.77
CA SER A 45 20.80 -16.06 -21.98
C SER A 45 19.49 -15.71 -22.71
N GLY A 46 19.42 -14.56 -23.37
CA GLY A 46 18.26 -14.11 -24.13
C GLY A 46 17.97 -15.02 -25.32
N LYS A 47 16.72 -14.97 -25.79
CA LYS A 47 16.21 -15.81 -26.90
C LYS A 47 15.72 -14.93 -28.03
N VAL A 48 16.15 -15.23 -29.24
CA VAL A 48 15.61 -14.62 -30.47
C VAL A 48 14.91 -15.72 -31.26
N VAL A 49 13.61 -15.56 -31.52
CA VAL A 49 12.78 -16.54 -32.22
C VAL A 49 12.44 -16.00 -33.60
N ASN A 50 13.09 -16.53 -34.63
CA ASN A 50 12.77 -16.21 -36.02
C ASN A 50 11.38 -16.75 -36.38
N ARG A 51 10.49 -15.87 -36.87
CA ARG A 51 9.16 -16.19 -37.38
C ARG A 51 8.94 -15.68 -38.81
N GLY A 52 9.98 -15.23 -39.52
CA GLY A 52 9.83 -14.80 -40.91
C GLY A 52 9.38 -15.95 -41.84
N ILE A 53 8.48 -15.67 -42.79
CA ILE A 53 8.03 -16.68 -43.78
C ILE A 53 8.10 -16.12 -45.20
N GLY A 54 8.79 -16.83 -46.10
CA GLY A 54 9.04 -16.40 -47.47
C GLY A 54 7.78 -15.99 -48.24
N GLY A 55 7.78 -14.78 -48.80
CA GLY A 55 6.70 -14.26 -49.64
C GLY A 55 5.40 -13.88 -48.93
N TRP A 56 5.35 -13.91 -47.59
CA TRP A 56 4.16 -13.53 -46.82
C TRP A 56 3.93 -12.01 -46.74
N THR A 57 2.68 -11.62 -46.51
CA THR A 57 2.17 -10.24 -46.50
C THR A 57 1.39 -9.97 -45.21
N SER A 58 1.10 -8.72 -44.91
CA SER A 58 0.22 -8.32 -43.78
C SER A 58 -1.14 -9.05 -43.82
N ARG A 59 -1.76 -9.18 -45.01
CA ARG A 59 -3.01 -9.92 -45.25
C ARG A 59 -2.95 -11.39 -44.82
N ARG A 60 -1.77 -12.05 -44.89
CA ARG A 60 -1.58 -13.42 -44.41
C ARG A 60 -1.25 -13.48 -42.92
N TRP A 61 -0.45 -12.51 -42.45
CA TRP A 61 0.02 -12.46 -41.07
C TRP A 61 -1.05 -12.12 -40.04
N ALA A 62 -1.92 -11.15 -40.31
CA ALA A 62 -2.95 -10.73 -39.36
C ALA A 62 -3.90 -11.89 -38.90
N PRO A 63 -4.50 -12.70 -39.80
CA PRO A 63 -5.34 -13.82 -39.37
C PRO A 63 -4.53 -14.97 -38.75
N HIS A 64 -3.33 -15.30 -39.27
CA HIS A 64 -2.47 -16.34 -38.69
C HIS A 64 -2.07 -16.01 -37.25
N LEU A 65 -1.69 -14.75 -36.99
CA LEU A 65 -1.39 -14.24 -35.66
C LEU A 65 -2.57 -14.36 -34.70
N ALA A 66 -3.79 -14.04 -35.16
CA ALA A 66 -4.99 -14.09 -34.32
C ALA A 66 -5.40 -15.51 -33.88
N HIS A 67 -4.90 -16.55 -34.55
CA HIS A 67 -5.17 -17.95 -34.23
C HIS A 67 -4.01 -18.64 -33.49
N ASP A 68 -2.78 -18.51 -33.98
CA ASP A 68 -1.72 -19.48 -33.69
C ASP A 68 -0.65 -18.96 -32.71
N ILE A 69 -0.83 -17.76 -32.13
CA ILE A 69 0.18 -17.05 -31.31
C ILE A 69 0.70 -17.83 -30.09
N LEU A 70 -0.11 -18.76 -29.54
CA LEU A 70 0.25 -19.60 -28.41
C LEU A 70 0.99 -20.88 -28.83
N GLU A 71 0.86 -21.30 -30.09
CA GLU A 71 1.57 -22.46 -30.65
C GLU A 71 3.00 -22.13 -31.11
N TRP A 72 3.47 -20.91 -30.80
CA TRP A 72 4.77 -20.38 -31.21
C TRP A 72 5.99 -20.98 -30.47
N GLY A 73 6.00 -22.31 -30.27
CA GLY A 73 7.17 -23.07 -29.86
C GLY A 73 7.37 -23.18 -28.35
N GLY A 74 6.29 -23.11 -27.57
CA GLY A 74 6.33 -23.44 -26.13
C GLY A 74 7.17 -22.47 -25.29
N ALA A 75 7.12 -21.17 -25.59
CA ALA A 75 7.67 -20.16 -24.68
C ALA A 75 6.88 -20.20 -23.35
N PRO A 76 7.51 -20.51 -22.20
CA PRO A 76 6.82 -20.53 -20.90
C PRO A 76 6.58 -19.11 -20.34
N THR A 77 6.93 -18.09 -21.11
CA THR A 77 6.94 -16.67 -20.76
C THR A 77 6.47 -15.85 -21.97
N PRO A 78 5.67 -14.78 -21.78
CA PRO A 78 5.38 -13.81 -22.83
C PRO A 78 6.67 -13.24 -23.45
N PRO A 79 6.65 -12.83 -24.74
CA PRO A 79 7.76 -12.10 -25.33
C PRO A 79 7.87 -10.69 -24.76
N ASP A 80 9.10 -10.22 -24.52
CA ASP A 80 9.38 -8.84 -24.10
C ASP A 80 9.29 -7.88 -25.29
N LEU A 81 9.73 -8.34 -26.46
CA LEU A 81 9.74 -7.58 -27.71
C LEU A 81 9.29 -8.45 -28.89
N VAL A 82 8.36 -7.94 -29.69
CA VAL A 82 7.96 -8.50 -30.99
C VAL A 82 8.28 -7.48 -32.07
N THR A 83 9.09 -7.86 -33.07
CA THR A 83 9.31 -7.00 -34.24
C THR A 83 8.39 -7.41 -35.39
N ILE A 84 7.87 -6.46 -36.15
CA ILE A 84 7.10 -6.72 -37.38
C ILE A 84 7.81 -6.05 -38.55
N CYS A 85 8.44 -6.85 -39.42
CA CYS A 85 9.12 -6.42 -40.63
C CYS A 85 8.34 -6.91 -41.87
N LEU A 86 7.39 -6.08 -42.33
CA LEU A 86 6.44 -6.38 -43.41
C LEU A 86 6.21 -5.15 -44.30
N GLY A 87 5.55 -5.33 -45.45
CA GLY A 87 5.32 -4.29 -46.45
C GLY A 87 6.11 -4.50 -47.74
N ALA A 88 7.18 -5.30 -47.72
CA ALA A 88 8.00 -5.53 -48.90
C ALA A 88 7.29 -6.40 -49.94
N ASN A 89 6.47 -7.38 -49.50
CA ASN A 89 5.60 -8.14 -50.40
C ASN A 89 4.28 -7.44 -50.71
N ASP A 90 3.73 -6.73 -49.74
CA ASP A 90 2.51 -5.93 -49.88
C ASP A 90 2.67 -4.86 -50.99
N ALA A 91 3.85 -4.23 -51.05
CA ALA A 91 4.25 -3.24 -52.05
C ALA A 91 4.66 -3.80 -53.43
N VAL A 92 4.27 -5.04 -53.77
CA VAL A 92 4.30 -5.49 -55.17
C VAL A 92 3.36 -4.61 -55.99
N LEU A 93 3.79 -4.20 -57.19
CA LEU A 93 2.97 -3.39 -58.08
C LEU A 93 1.72 -4.17 -58.52
N PRO A 94 0.48 -3.65 -58.32
CA PRO A 94 -0.74 -4.39 -58.63
C PRO A 94 -0.90 -4.73 -60.12
N ALA A 95 -0.24 -4.01 -61.02
CA ALA A 95 -0.21 -4.32 -62.45
C ALA A 95 0.72 -5.51 -62.80
N LEU A 96 1.56 -5.96 -61.86
CA LEU A 96 2.53 -7.05 -62.02
C LEU A 96 2.23 -8.25 -61.09
N ASP A 97 1.31 -8.11 -60.13
CA ASP A 97 0.92 -9.21 -59.23
C ASP A 97 -0.12 -10.14 -59.89
N PRO A 98 0.14 -11.46 -60.02
CA PRO A 98 -0.89 -12.44 -60.36
C PRO A 98 -1.83 -12.76 -59.19
N GLY A 99 -2.15 -11.77 -58.35
CA GLY A 99 -3.00 -11.89 -57.15
C GLY A 99 -2.40 -12.65 -55.98
N LEU A 100 -1.06 -12.70 -55.86
CA LEU A 100 -0.35 -13.48 -54.84
C LEU A 100 0.17 -12.66 -53.66
N GLN A 101 0.58 -11.41 -53.89
CA GLN A 101 1.33 -10.62 -52.91
C GLN A 101 0.82 -9.19 -52.67
N HIS A 102 0.17 -8.55 -53.65
CA HIS A 102 -0.25 -7.16 -53.48
C HIS A 102 -1.36 -7.03 -52.43
N VAL A 103 -1.19 -6.07 -51.53
CA VAL A 103 -2.16 -5.66 -50.50
C VAL A 103 -2.28 -4.16 -50.59
N ASP A 104 -3.49 -3.59 -50.65
CA ASP A 104 -3.63 -2.13 -50.75
C ASP A 104 -3.07 -1.45 -49.49
N VAL A 105 -2.55 -0.23 -49.62
CA VAL A 105 -1.92 0.49 -48.52
C VAL A 105 -2.86 0.71 -47.32
N HIS A 106 -4.17 0.84 -47.55
CA HIS A 106 -5.17 0.96 -46.47
C HIS A 106 -5.46 -0.41 -45.81
N GLU A 107 -5.53 -1.49 -46.59
CA GLU A 107 -5.62 -2.85 -46.06
C GLU A 107 -4.38 -3.19 -45.21
N TYR A 108 -3.18 -2.87 -45.72
CA TYR A 108 -1.90 -3.08 -45.05
C TYR A 108 -1.84 -2.39 -43.68
N VAL A 109 -2.24 -1.12 -43.60
CA VAL A 109 -2.34 -0.41 -42.31
C VAL A 109 -3.36 -1.07 -41.39
N ALA A 110 -4.54 -1.45 -41.90
CA ALA A 110 -5.56 -2.12 -41.09
C ALA A 110 -5.11 -3.49 -40.57
N TYR A 111 -4.33 -4.25 -41.34
CA TYR A 111 -3.76 -5.53 -40.91
C TYR A 111 -2.63 -5.35 -39.88
N LEU A 112 -1.76 -4.36 -40.06
CA LEU A 112 -0.75 -4.02 -39.05
C LEU A 112 -1.38 -3.56 -37.73
N ASP A 113 -2.43 -2.73 -37.78
CA ASP A 113 -3.16 -2.28 -36.59
C ASP A 113 -3.81 -3.48 -35.86
N GLN A 114 -4.48 -4.37 -36.59
CA GLN A 114 -4.99 -5.65 -36.04
C GLN A 114 -3.88 -6.47 -35.38
N MET A 115 -2.70 -6.57 -36.00
CA MET A 115 -1.57 -7.31 -35.43
C MET A 115 -1.05 -6.68 -34.12
N VAL A 116 -0.86 -5.37 -34.11
CA VAL A 116 -0.38 -4.63 -32.93
C VAL A 116 -1.41 -4.65 -31.80
N ALA A 117 -2.70 -4.48 -32.11
CA ALA A 117 -3.79 -4.56 -31.14
C ALA A 117 -3.91 -5.97 -30.54
N HIS A 118 -3.83 -7.02 -31.38
CA HIS A 118 -3.84 -8.41 -30.89
C HIS A 118 -2.64 -8.66 -29.96
N LEU A 119 -1.42 -8.27 -30.37
CA LEU A 119 -0.20 -8.43 -29.55
C LEU A 119 -0.31 -7.76 -28.18
N HIS A 120 -0.75 -6.50 -28.12
CA HIS A 120 -0.96 -5.81 -26.84
C HIS A 120 -2.10 -6.42 -26.01
N SER A 121 -3.13 -7.02 -26.63
CA SER A 121 -4.21 -7.69 -25.90
C SER A 121 -3.79 -9.03 -25.29
N THR A 122 -2.98 -9.81 -26.02
CA THR A 122 -2.50 -11.14 -25.60
C THR A 122 -1.31 -11.03 -24.64
N PHE A 123 -0.42 -10.04 -24.85
CA PHE A 123 0.78 -9.82 -24.05
C PHE A 123 0.92 -8.34 -23.61
N PRO A 124 0.15 -7.86 -22.60
CA PRO A 124 0.11 -6.43 -22.23
C PRO A 124 1.44 -5.78 -21.83
N SER A 125 2.43 -6.57 -21.40
CA SER A 125 3.78 -6.09 -21.07
C SER A 125 4.71 -5.98 -22.29
N CYS A 126 4.40 -6.70 -23.37
CA CYS A 126 5.22 -6.79 -24.57
C CYS A 126 5.35 -5.43 -25.27
N LYS A 127 6.51 -5.18 -25.89
CA LYS A 127 6.72 -4.06 -26.81
C LYS A 127 6.62 -4.55 -28.24
N VAL A 128 6.00 -3.76 -29.11
CA VAL A 128 5.95 -4.03 -30.54
C VAL A 128 6.81 -3.00 -31.28
N LEU A 129 7.76 -3.47 -32.07
CA LEU A 129 8.61 -2.65 -32.93
C LEU A 129 8.21 -2.86 -34.40
N LEU A 130 7.62 -1.83 -35.01
CA LEU A 130 7.37 -1.80 -36.45
C LEU A 130 8.68 -1.47 -37.18
N ILE A 131 9.06 -2.31 -38.15
CA ILE A 131 10.26 -2.14 -38.98
C ILE A 131 9.79 -1.94 -40.42
N THR A 132 10.03 -0.75 -40.96
CA THR A 132 9.62 -0.38 -42.33
C THR A 132 10.23 -1.31 -43.38
N PRO A 133 9.52 -1.63 -44.47
CA PRO A 133 10.10 -2.40 -45.57
C PRO A 133 11.31 -1.65 -46.15
N PRO A 134 12.39 -2.36 -46.52
CA PRO A 134 13.62 -1.73 -47.00
C PRO A 134 13.44 -1.11 -48.39
N ALA A 135 14.32 -0.17 -48.72
CA ALA A 135 14.38 0.47 -50.03
C ALA A 135 14.63 -0.56 -51.15
N VAL A 136 13.97 -0.37 -52.29
CA VAL A 136 14.12 -1.22 -53.48
C VAL A 136 15.15 -0.59 -54.41
N ASN A 137 16.12 -1.37 -54.90
CA ASN A 137 17.04 -0.88 -55.93
C ASN A 137 16.37 -0.96 -57.31
N ASN A 138 15.82 0.18 -57.76
CA ASN A 138 15.14 0.30 -59.06
C ASN A 138 16.03 -0.06 -60.28
N ALA A 139 17.36 -0.14 -60.16
CA ALA A 139 18.21 -0.61 -61.25
C ALA A 139 18.08 -2.13 -61.50
N LEU A 140 17.96 -2.92 -60.44
CA LEU A 140 17.90 -4.40 -60.50
C LEU A 140 16.58 -4.93 -61.07
N THR A 141 15.61 -4.05 -61.36
CA THR A 141 14.36 -4.41 -62.02
C THR A 141 14.53 -4.66 -63.53
N PHE A 142 15.56 -4.08 -64.16
CA PHE A 142 15.75 -4.06 -65.61
C PHE A 142 16.83 -5.03 -66.13
N GLU A 143 17.71 -5.54 -65.26
CA GLU A 143 18.88 -6.34 -65.68
C GLU A 143 18.58 -7.85 -65.83
N SER A 144 17.48 -8.35 -65.28
CA SER A 144 17.16 -9.79 -65.24
C SER A 144 16.16 -10.22 -66.32
N ALA A 145 16.56 -11.17 -67.19
CA ALA A 145 15.70 -11.77 -68.22
C ALA A 145 14.55 -12.66 -67.69
N GLN A 146 14.44 -12.81 -66.37
CA GLN A 146 13.31 -13.42 -65.67
C GLN A 146 12.86 -12.47 -64.54
N PRO A 147 11.57 -12.44 -64.17
CA PRO A 147 11.11 -11.61 -63.05
C PRO A 147 11.77 -12.02 -61.73
N THR A 148 12.57 -11.12 -61.17
CA THR A 148 13.08 -11.22 -59.79
C THR A 148 12.09 -10.59 -58.82
N ALA A 149 12.23 -10.86 -57.51
CA ALA A 149 11.45 -10.15 -56.50
C ALA A 149 11.64 -8.62 -56.60
N GLY A 150 12.84 -8.14 -56.95
CA GLY A 150 13.09 -6.73 -57.23
C GLY A 150 12.23 -6.21 -58.38
N SER A 151 12.18 -6.90 -59.52
CA SER A 151 11.46 -6.46 -60.73
C SER A 151 9.94 -6.26 -60.60
N LEU A 152 9.33 -6.77 -59.52
CA LEU A 152 7.89 -6.65 -59.26
C LEU A 152 7.53 -5.46 -58.35
N ARG A 153 8.52 -4.66 -57.93
CA ARG A 153 8.41 -3.62 -56.89
C ARG A 153 9.14 -2.35 -57.34
N GLU A 154 8.70 -1.20 -56.85
CA GLU A 154 9.39 0.09 -57.06
C GLU A 154 9.63 0.79 -55.72
N ASN A 155 10.77 1.45 -55.57
CA ASN A 155 11.13 2.16 -54.34
C ASN A 155 10.13 3.24 -53.94
N ASN A 156 9.50 3.90 -54.92
CA ASN A 156 8.46 4.89 -54.67
C ASN A 156 7.19 4.26 -54.10
N GLU A 157 6.80 3.08 -54.59
CA GLU A 157 5.66 2.34 -54.06
C GLU A 157 5.97 1.80 -52.67
N THR A 158 7.09 1.09 -52.47
CA THR A 158 7.52 0.59 -51.16
C THR A 158 7.69 1.72 -50.13
N GLY A 159 8.11 2.91 -50.56
CA GLY A 159 8.16 4.12 -49.73
C GLY A 159 6.80 4.56 -49.17
N ARG A 160 5.69 4.29 -49.88
CA ARG A 160 4.33 4.55 -49.38
C ARG A 160 3.97 3.61 -48.22
N TYR A 161 4.35 2.34 -48.28
CA TYR A 161 4.13 1.36 -47.20
C TYR A 161 5.02 1.67 -45.99
N ALA A 162 6.27 2.09 -46.21
CA ALA A 162 7.13 2.61 -45.13
C ALA A 162 6.52 3.83 -44.44
N ALA A 163 6.09 4.85 -45.19
CA ALA A 163 5.44 6.04 -44.63
C ALA A 163 4.13 5.72 -43.88
N ALA A 164 3.32 4.81 -44.43
CA ALA A 164 2.07 4.37 -43.81
C ALA A 164 2.31 3.60 -42.49
N MET A 165 3.34 2.76 -42.43
CA MET A 165 3.74 2.07 -41.20
C MET A 165 4.25 3.04 -40.12
N VAL A 166 5.02 4.07 -40.49
CA VAL A 166 5.48 5.11 -39.57
C VAL A 166 4.29 5.88 -38.99
N ALA A 167 3.36 6.33 -39.85
CA ALA A 167 2.16 7.04 -39.41
C ALA A 167 1.27 6.20 -38.47
N LEU A 168 1.17 4.88 -38.71
CA LEU A 168 0.49 3.95 -37.80
C LEU A 168 1.22 3.86 -36.45
N GLY A 169 2.56 3.75 -36.45
CA GLY A 169 3.37 3.72 -35.23
C GLY A 169 3.20 4.98 -34.38
N GLU A 170 3.22 6.16 -34.99
CA GLU A 170 2.94 7.45 -34.34
C GLU A 170 1.51 7.50 -33.76
N TYR A 171 0.52 7.06 -34.53
CA TYR A 171 -0.88 7.00 -34.09
C TYR A 171 -1.05 6.12 -32.84
N VAL A 172 -0.60 4.86 -32.90
CA VAL A 172 -0.72 3.88 -31.79
C VAL A 172 0.02 4.37 -30.54
N ALA A 173 1.22 4.94 -30.69
CA ALA A 173 1.95 5.53 -29.57
C ALA A 173 1.19 6.71 -28.93
N SER A 174 0.52 7.53 -29.74
CA SER A 174 -0.29 8.66 -29.25
C SER A 174 -1.54 8.20 -28.48
N GLU A 175 -2.24 7.16 -28.95
CA GLU A 175 -3.43 6.61 -28.28
C GLU A 175 -3.08 5.91 -26.97
N HIS A 176 -1.95 5.18 -26.93
CA HIS A 176 -1.43 4.61 -25.69
C HIS A 176 -1.11 5.71 -24.66
N THR A 177 -0.47 6.80 -25.09
CA THR A 177 -0.15 7.94 -24.23
C THR A 177 -1.40 8.62 -23.66
N LYS A 178 -2.41 8.92 -24.51
CA LYS A 178 -3.71 9.47 -24.09
C LYS A 178 -4.42 8.58 -23.06
N THR A 179 -4.34 7.26 -23.25
CA THR A 179 -4.92 6.26 -22.34
C THR A 179 -4.25 6.30 -20.96
N VAL A 180 -2.92 6.34 -20.91
CA VAL A 180 -2.15 6.45 -19.66
C VAL A 180 -2.44 7.78 -18.96
N GLU A 181 -2.44 8.91 -19.67
CA GLU A 181 -2.82 10.20 -19.10
C GLU A 181 -4.22 10.19 -18.47
N GLY A 182 -5.21 9.61 -19.15
CA GLY A 182 -6.57 9.48 -18.64
C GLY A 182 -6.62 8.67 -17.34
N MET A 183 -5.86 7.58 -17.28
CA MET A 183 -5.77 6.72 -16.09
C MET A 183 -5.11 7.44 -14.90
N VAL A 184 -3.99 8.13 -15.13
CA VAL A 184 -3.28 8.93 -14.11
C VAL A 184 -4.13 10.10 -13.60
N ARG A 185 -4.88 10.76 -14.50
CA ARG A 185 -5.81 11.84 -14.16
C ARG A 185 -6.95 11.32 -13.27
N CYS A 186 -7.48 10.14 -13.56
CA CYS A 186 -8.54 9.50 -12.78
C CYS A 186 -8.05 9.09 -11.37
N THR A 187 -6.88 8.43 -11.27
CA THR A 187 -6.32 8.02 -9.96
C THR A 187 -5.91 9.23 -9.12
N SER A 188 -5.36 10.28 -9.72
CA SER A 188 -5.08 11.55 -9.03
C SER A 188 -6.35 12.19 -8.44
N GLN A 189 -7.44 12.27 -9.21
CA GLN A 189 -8.73 12.78 -8.72
C GLN A 189 -9.30 11.95 -7.57
N ALA A 190 -9.18 10.61 -7.65
CA ALA A 190 -9.60 9.71 -6.58
C ALA A 190 -8.76 9.90 -5.30
N LEU A 191 -7.44 10.10 -5.43
CA LEU A 191 -6.54 10.35 -4.31
C LEU A 191 -6.89 11.66 -3.60
N THR A 192 -7.09 12.76 -4.35
CA THR A 192 -7.52 14.05 -3.76
C THR A 192 -8.91 14.00 -3.14
N ALA A 193 -9.80 13.11 -3.60
CA ALA A 193 -11.08 12.85 -2.93
C ALA A 193 -10.90 12.09 -1.60
N LEU A 194 -9.87 11.24 -1.47
CA LEU A 194 -9.51 10.55 -0.23
C LEU A 194 -8.81 11.49 0.77
N GLU A 195 -7.87 12.33 0.31
CA GLU A 195 -7.20 13.35 1.12
C GLU A 195 -8.21 14.29 1.81
N LYS A 196 -9.23 14.75 1.08
CA LYS A 196 -10.30 15.59 1.63
C LYS A 196 -11.11 14.89 2.72
N LYS A 197 -11.37 13.58 2.58
CA LYS A 197 -12.05 12.76 3.60
C LYS A 197 -11.16 12.56 4.84
N LEU A 198 -9.87 12.30 4.65
CA LEU A 198 -8.90 12.15 5.74
C LEU A 198 -8.73 13.46 6.52
N HIS A 199 -8.66 14.60 5.84
CA HIS A 199 -8.61 15.92 6.47
C HIS A 199 -9.88 16.22 7.28
N ALA A 200 -11.06 15.92 6.73
CA ALA A 200 -12.33 16.07 7.46
C ALA A 200 -12.39 15.18 8.71
N LEU A 201 -11.93 13.92 8.62
CA LEU A 201 -11.81 13.01 9.77
C LEU A 201 -10.83 13.56 10.82
N GLY A 202 -9.70 14.13 10.39
CA GLY A 202 -8.72 14.77 11.27
C GLY A 202 -9.32 15.92 12.10
N ILE A 203 -10.16 16.77 11.48
CA ILE A 203 -10.90 17.84 12.18
C ILE A 203 -11.84 17.24 13.24
N VAL A 204 -12.62 16.22 12.89
CA VAL A 204 -13.54 15.56 13.83
C VAL A 204 -12.79 14.95 15.01
N CYS A 205 -11.73 14.18 14.76
CA CYS A 205 -10.88 13.60 15.81
C CYS A 205 -10.25 14.66 16.72
N HIS A 206 -9.84 15.82 16.16
CA HIS A 206 -9.31 16.93 16.96
C HIS A 206 -10.38 17.57 17.84
N SER A 207 -11.62 17.76 17.33
CA SER A 207 -12.75 18.22 18.16
C SER A 207 -12.99 17.24 19.30
N THR A 208 -13.21 15.95 19.00
CA THR A 208 -13.49 14.94 20.04
C THR A 208 -12.38 14.87 21.10
N ARG A 209 -11.10 15.03 20.71
CA ARG A 209 -9.98 15.14 21.65
C ARG A 209 -10.10 16.35 22.58
N ARG A 210 -10.43 17.53 22.03
CA ARG A 210 -10.68 18.77 22.81
C ARG A 210 -11.86 18.58 23.76
N ASP A 211 -12.97 18.05 23.27
CA ASP A 211 -14.20 17.83 24.03
C ASP A 211 -13.96 16.88 25.22
N ILE A 212 -13.14 15.84 25.04
CA ILE A 212 -12.70 14.92 26.12
C ILE A 212 -11.82 15.63 27.16
N VAL A 213 -10.96 16.57 26.76
CA VAL A 213 -10.14 17.36 27.70
C VAL A 213 -11.01 18.32 28.50
N GLU A 214 -11.95 19.02 27.84
CA GLU A 214 -12.90 19.93 28.48
C GLU A 214 -13.81 19.20 29.49
N MET A 215 -14.27 17.99 29.19
CA MET A 215 -15.03 17.16 30.14
C MET A 215 -14.19 16.63 31.33
N LYS A 216 -12.89 16.33 31.13
CA LYS A 216 -12.04 15.75 32.18
C LYS A 216 -11.45 16.79 33.14
N ALA A 217 -11.19 18.02 32.67
CA ALA A 217 -10.51 19.03 33.47
C ALA A 217 -11.21 19.35 34.81
N PRO A 218 -12.55 19.56 34.89
CA PRO A 218 -13.23 19.85 36.16
C PRO A 218 -13.10 18.72 37.19
N PHE A 219 -13.19 17.47 36.76
CA PHE A 219 -13.01 16.30 37.63
C PHE A 219 -11.60 16.21 38.20
N LEU A 220 -10.57 16.50 37.39
CA LEU A 220 -9.18 16.50 37.85
C LEU A 220 -8.90 17.64 38.82
N THR A 221 -9.47 18.83 38.58
CA THR A 221 -9.42 19.96 39.52
C THR A 221 -10.08 19.62 40.85
N GLU A 222 -11.27 19.02 40.84
CA GLU A 222 -11.97 18.68 42.08
C GLU A 222 -11.27 17.57 42.88
N VAL A 223 -10.72 16.56 42.21
CA VAL A 223 -9.85 15.55 42.86
C VAL A 223 -8.58 16.18 43.44
N ALA A 224 -8.05 17.26 42.85
CA ALA A 224 -6.93 18.01 43.42
C ALA A 224 -7.36 18.84 44.65
N ASN A 225 -8.52 19.51 44.59
CA ASN A 225 -9.10 20.25 45.72
C ASN A 225 -9.29 19.33 46.94
N LEU A 226 -9.98 18.21 46.75
CA LEU A 226 -10.26 17.22 47.80
C LEU A 226 -8.97 16.61 48.38
N LYS A 227 -7.91 16.44 47.58
CA LYS A 227 -6.59 16.02 48.09
C LYS A 227 -5.92 17.09 48.94
N ALA A 228 -6.03 18.37 48.57
CA ALA A 228 -5.50 19.48 49.36
C ALA A 228 -6.24 19.63 50.70
N GLU A 229 -7.58 19.53 50.70
CA GLU A 229 -8.40 19.58 51.91
C GLU A 229 -8.10 18.41 52.86
N ASN A 230 -8.06 17.17 52.36
CA ASN A 230 -7.70 16.01 53.17
C ASN A 230 -6.29 16.12 53.78
N ASN A 231 -5.32 16.65 53.04
CA ASN A 231 -3.98 16.91 53.58
C ASN A 231 -4.00 17.98 54.68
N ALA A 232 -4.77 19.07 54.53
CA ALA A 232 -4.91 20.09 55.57
C ALA A 232 -5.53 19.53 56.86
N ILE A 233 -6.55 18.66 56.73
CA ILE A 233 -7.17 17.94 57.86
C ILE A 233 -6.13 17.04 58.56
N LEU A 234 -5.33 16.27 57.80
CA LEU A 234 -4.27 15.43 58.36
C LEU A 234 -3.17 16.23 59.07
N HIS A 235 -2.83 17.43 58.59
CA HIS A 235 -1.89 18.33 59.26
C HIS A 235 -2.46 18.87 60.59
N GLU A 236 -3.73 19.26 60.64
CA GLU A 236 -4.36 19.73 61.88
C GLU A 236 -4.52 18.60 62.91
N ILE A 237 -4.85 17.37 62.47
CA ILE A 237 -4.90 16.19 63.36
C ILE A 237 -3.53 15.95 64.01
N ARG A 238 -2.43 15.99 63.23
CA ARG A 238 -1.07 15.87 63.78
C ARG A 238 -0.77 16.98 64.78
N ARG A 239 -1.06 18.24 64.44
CA ARG A 239 -0.87 19.39 65.34
C ARG A 239 -1.64 19.25 66.66
N GLN A 240 -2.85 18.68 66.63
CA GLN A 240 -3.62 18.38 67.83
C GLN A 240 -3.05 17.22 68.64
N GLN A 241 -2.49 16.19 68.00
CA GLN A 241 -1.75 15.11 68.66
C GLN A 241 -0.47 15.62 69.32
N ASP A 242 0.29 16.50 68.67
CA ASP A 242 1.51 17.10 69.21
C ASP A 242 1.21 17.95 70.46
N VAL A 243 0.21 18.84 70.40
CA VAL A 243 -0.24 19.63 71.57
C VAL A 243 -0.79 18.73 72.68
N SER A 244 -1.48 17.64 72.35
CA SER A 244 -1.95 16.68 73.36
C SER A 244 -0.78 15.95 74.03
N ARG A 245 0.31 15.70 73.28
CA ARG A 245 1.54 15.08 73.80
C ARG A 245 2.31 16.03 74.71
N GLU A 246 2.44 17.31 74.34
CA GLU A 246 3.02 18.34 75.21
C GLU A 246 2.24 18.44 76.53
N LEU A 247 0.90 18.56 76.49
CA LEU A 247 0.08 18.62 77.71
C LEU A 247 0.19 17.38 78.61
N VAL A 248 0.44 16.20 78.04
CA VAL A 248 0.70 14.96 78.82
C VAL A 248 2.10 14.95 79.43
N LEU A 249 3.10 15.55 78.76
CA LEU A 249 4.44 15.75 79.31
C LEU A 249 4.43 16.81 80.41
N ASP A 250 3.82 17.98 80.19
CA ASP A 250 3.62 19.03 81.20
C ASP A 250 2.94 18.47 82.46
N TYR A 251 1.89 17.67 82.29
CA TYR A 251 1.19 17.03 83.42
C TYR A 251 2.07 15.98 84.12
N LYS A 252 2.87 15.21 83.36
CA LYS A 252 3.83 14.28 83.96
C LYS A 252 4.91 15.01 84.74
N ASP A 253 5.52 16.05 84.19
CA ASP A 253 6.55 16.84 84.86
C ASP A 253 5.99 17.56 86.10
N TYR A 254 4.73 18.01 86.05
CA TYR A 254 4.02 18.54 87.21
C TYR A 254 3.81 17.48 88.30
N VAL A 255 3.42 16.25 87.94
CA VAL A 255 3.28 15.14 88.89
C VAL A 255 4.65 14.74 89.46
N ASP A 256 5.67 14.53 88.62
CA ASP A 256 7.02 14.17 89.05
C ASP A 256 7.66 15.24 89.96
N GLN A 257 7.29 16.52 89.79
CA GLN A 257 7.68 17.63 90.68
C GLN A 257 6.86 17.71 91.98
N HIS A 258 5.74 17.01 92.11
CA HIS A 258 4.82 17.12 93.25
C HIS A 258 4.52 15.80 93.95
N ASP A 259 4.97 14.64 93.45
CA ASP A 259 4.79 13.32 94.10
C ASP A 259 5.77 13.08 95.27
N ALA A 260 5.99 14.14 96.05
CA ALA A 260 6.58 14.10 97.38
C ALA A 260 5.50 13.83 98.44
N ASN A 261 4.83 12.67 98.30
CA ASN A 261 3.78 12.11 99.17
C ASN A 261 2.36 12.73 98.99
N PRO A 262 1.31 11.94 98.71
CA PRO A 262 0.02 12.47 98.23
C PRO A 262 -0.99 12.79 99.35
N LEU A 263 -1.83 13.83 99.15
CA LEU A 263 -3.24 13.83 99.62
C LEU A 263 -4.09 15.00 99.10
N LYS A 264 -5.30 14.66 98.63
CA LYS A 264 -6.50 15.48 98.31
C LYS A 264 -6.49 16.31 97.00
N PRO A 265 -7.64 16.36 96.29
CA PRO A 265 -7.77 17.12 95.04
C PRO A 265 -8.05 18.61 95.30
N GLN A 266 -7.46 19.47 94.45
CA GLN A 266 -7.89 20.86 94.27
C GLN A 266 -8.23 21.11 92.79
N LYS A 267 -9.19 22.02 92.54
CA LYS A 267 -9.52 22.50 91.19
C LYS A 267 -8.86 23.86 90.94
N PRO A 268 -8.00 24.01 89.92
CA PRO A 268 -7.99 25.20 89.08
C PRO A 268 -9.34 25.22 88.31
N VAL A 269 -10.17 26.27 88.34
CA VAL A 269 -9.95 27.67 87.95
C VAL A 269 -9.70 27.79 86.44
N SER A 270 -10.49 28.65 85.79
CA SER A 270 -10.60 28.76 84.34
C SER A 270 -9.30 29.23 83.67
N ALA A 271 -8.75 28.39 82.79
CA ALA A 271 -7.76 28.82 81.81
C ALA A 271 -8.45 29.60 80.66
N ARG A 272 -7.83 30.69 80.20
CA ARG A 272 -8.35 31.52 79.10
C ARG A 272 -8.31 30.76 77.77
N ARG A 273 -9.33 30.94 76.93
CA ARG A 273 -9.22 30.63 75.49
C ARG A 273 -8.13 31.51 74.86
N PRO A 274 -7.23 30.95 74.03
CA PRO A 274 -6.47 31.74 73.06
C PRO A 274 -7.42 32.43 72.07
N HIS A 275 -7.10 33.65 71.65
CA HIS A 275 -7.85 34.34 70.60
C HIS A 275 -7.43 33.81 69.22
N SER A 276 -8.14 32.82 68.69
CA SER A 276 -7.92 32.31 67.34
C SER A 276 -8.48 33.28 66.29
N SER A 277 -7.64 34.12 65.70
CA SER A 277 -7.99 35.00 64.58
C SER A 277 -8.03 34.26 63.23
N VAL A 278 -8.69 33.09 63.20
CA VAL A 278 -8.86 32.25 62.01
C VAL A 278 -10.36 31.98 61.85
N THR A 279 -10.87 32.19 60.64
CA THR A 279 -12.28 31.96 60.31
C THR A 279 -12.68 30.51 60.53
N PRO A 280 -13.79 30.23 61.23
CA PRO A 280 -14.26 28.85 61.43
C PRO A 280 -14.69 28.22 60.10
N VAL A 281 -14.18 27.03 59.80
CA VAL A 281 -14.61 26.25 58.64
C VAL A 281 -16.07 25.86 58.80
N ASN A 282 -16.93 26.31 57.88
CA ASN A 282 -18.37 26.15 58.02
C ASN A 282 -18.83 24.76 57.56
N LEU A 283 -18.83 23.81 58.50
CA LEU A 283 -19.29 22.42 58.31
C LEU A 283 -20.78 22.26 57.98
N THR A 284 -21.56 23.35 57.90
CA THR A 284 -23.03 23.31 57.89
C THR A 284 -23.63 23.31 56.48
N LYS A 285 -23.35 22.28 55.67
CA LYS A 285 -24.04 22.13 54.36
C LYS A 285 -24.14 20.70 53.79
N ARG A 286 -24.49 19.70 54.62
CA ARG A 286 -24.70 18.32 54.12
C ARG A 286 -25.77 17.47 54.82
N PHE A 287 -27.00 17.97 54.92
CA PHE A 287 -28.19 17.14 55.14
C PHE A 287 -29.31 17.53 54.17
N GLY A 288 -29.33 16.90 53.00
CA GLY A 288 -30.49 16.87 52.12
C GLY A 288 -31.30 15.61 52.43
N VAL A 289 -32.53 15.77 52.93
CA VAL A 289 -33.41 14.66 53.28
C VAL A 289 -34.17 14.20 52.04
N VAL A 290 -34.23 12.88 51.83
CA VAL A 290 -35.18 12.22 50.90
C VAL A 290 -35.99 11.23 51.74
N PRO A 291 -37.33 11.28 51.71
CA PRO A 291 -38.17 10.35 52.50
C PRO A 291 -38.34 9.00 51.80
N ASP A 292 -38.38 7.93 52.60
CA ASP A 292 -38.62 6.55 52.13
C ASP A 292 -40.03 6.32 51.61
N CYS A 293 -40.18 5.34 50.71
CA CYS A 293 -41.44 4.68 50.39
C CYS A 293 -41.22 3.16 50.33
N HIS A 294 -42.09 2.39 50.98
CA HIS A 294 -41.93 0.93 51.13
C HIS A 294 -42.26 0.14 49.85
N PRO A 295 -41.69 -1.08 49.68
CA PRO A 295 -41.86 -1.90 48.48
C PRO A 295 -43.06 -2.87 48.56
N PRO A 296 -43.65 -3.26 47.40
CA PRO A 296 -44.38 -4.51 47.22
C PRO A 296 -43.49 -5.58 46.54
N VAL A 297 -43.91 -6.85 46.62
CA VAL A 297 -43.11 -8.02 46.19
C VAL A 297 -43.93 -8.97 45.29
N ILE A 298 -43.31 -9.42 44.19
CA ILE A 298 -43.71 -10.51 43.26
C ILE A 298 -45.06 -10.37 42.53
N ALA A 299 -44.97 -10.28 41.20
CA ALA A 299 -45.77 -11.08 40.26
C ALA A 299 -44.95 -11.29 38.97
N SER A 300 -45.16 -12.39 38.26
CA SER A 300 -44.51 -12.70 36.98
C SER A 300 -45.52 -12.71 35.82
N VAL A 301 -45.07 -12.44 34.59
CA VAL A 301 -45.51 -13.12 33.34
C VAL A 301 -44.71 -12.59 32.14
N SER A 302 -44.60 -13.43 31.10
CA SER A 302 -43.90 -13.21 29.83
C SER A 302 -44.49 -12.09 28.94
N THR A 303 -43.64 -11.42 28.16
CA THR A 303 -43.84 -11.27 26.70
C THR A 303 -42.56 -10.82 25.97
N VAL A 304 -42.52 -11.03 24.64
CA VAL A 304 -41.33 -10.87 23.77
C VAL A 304 -41.52 -9.73 22.76
N PRO A 305 -40.52 -8.84 22.56
CA PRO A 305 -40.47 -7.91 21.42
C PRO A 305 -39.83 -8.57 20.18
N PRO A 306 -40.26 -8.23 18.94
CA PRO A 306 -39.81 -8.92 17.73
C PRO A 306 -38.44 -8.44 17.23
N SER A 307 -37.67 -9.37 16.66
CA SER A 307 -36.51 -9.07 15.82
C SER A 307 -36.89 -9.21 14.34
N MET A 308 -36.58 -8.20 13.52
CA MET A 308 -36.61 -8.34 12.06
C MET A 308 -35.19 -8.54 11.53
N ALA A 309 -34.88 -9.78 11.14
CA ALA A 309 -33.69 -10.10 10.35
C ALA A 309 -34.07 -10.23 8.87
N VAL A 310 -33.33 -9.55 8.00
CA VAL A 310 -33.39 -9.75 6.54
C VAL A 310 -32.35 -10.80 6.16
N ALA A 311 -32.73 -11.77 5.33
CA ALA A 311 -31.95 -12.97 5.09
C ALA A 311 -30.87 -12.81 4.01
N VAL A 312 -29.74 -13.49 4.22
CA VAL A 312 -28.80 -13.89 3.16
C VAL A 312 -29.06 -15.36 2.83
N ALA A 313 -29.23 -15.68 1.55
CA ALA A 313 -29.55 -17.03 1.10
C ALA A 313 -28.30 -17.78 0.61
N ILE A 314 -28.13 -19.02 1.08
CA ILE A 314 -27.15 -19.99 0.54
C ILE A 314 -27.88 -21.31 0.25
N GLY A 315 -27.64 -21.89 -0.93
CA GLY A 315 -28.31 -23.10 -1.43
C GLY A 315 -27.91 -24.39 -0.70
N ARG A 316 -28.75 -25.42 -0.78
CA ARG A 316 -28.61 -26.69 -0.05
C ARG A 316 -27.93 -27.81 -0.84
N VAL A 317 -27.23 -28.68 -0.09
CA VAL A 317 -26.70 -29.99 -0.50
C VAL A 317 -27.79 -31.07 -0.53
N THR A 318 -27.63 -32.08 -1.41
CA THR A 318 -28.34 -33.38 -1.36
C THR A 318 -27.32 -34.55 -1.34
N ARG A 319 -27.75 -35.79 -1.03
CA ARG A 319 -26.90 -36.87 -0.45
C ARG A 319 -26.95 -38.21 -1.23
N ARG A 320 -25.87 -39.02 -1.20
CA ARG A 320 -25.84 -40.40 -0.58
C ARG A 320 -24.45 -41.11 -0.63
N PRO A 321 -24.16 -42.09 0.28
CA PRO A 321 -22.94 -42.96 0.34
C PRO A 321 -23.30 -44.48 0.11
N PRO A 322 -22.51 -45.54 0.46
CA PRO A 322 -21.10 -45.75 0.93
C PRO A 322 -20.31 -46.61 -0.13
N PRO A 323 -19.44 -47.68 0.07
CA PRO A 323 -18.77 -48.37 1.21
C PRO A 323 -17.20 -48.49 1.10
N PRO A 324 -16.46 -49.28 1.95
CA PRO A 324 -14.98 -49.22 2.06
C PRO A 324 -14.17 -50.55 1.94
N SER A 325 -12.82 -50.43 1.87
CA SER A 325 -11.77 -51.46 2.07
C SER A 325 -10.40 -50.75 2.36
N THR A 326 -9.72 -50.92 3.51
CA THR A 326 -8.60 -51.87 3.79
C THR A 326 -7.41 -51.82 2.80
N SER A 327 -6.13 -51.82 3.21
CA SER A 327 -5.51 -51.81 4.56
C SER A 327 -3.99 -51.54 4.51
N ASP A 328 -3.39 -51.26 5.68
CA ASP A 328 -1.98 -51.50 6.09
C ASP A 328 -0.82 -50.73 5.38
N ASP A 329 0.41 -50.61 5.93
CA ASP A 329 0.90 -50.44 7.32
C ASP A 329 2.43 -50.09 7.26
N ASN A 330 3.04 -49.64 8.36
CA ASN A 330 4.45 -49.26 8.56
C ASN A 330 4.88 -47.93 7.87
N GLY A 331 5.63 -47.01 8.49
CA GLY A 331 6.10 -46.92 9.88
C GLY A 331 7.62 -46.76 10.00
N ASP A 332 8.08 -45.60 10.45
CA ASP A 332 9.36 -45.39 11.15
C ASP A 332 9.30 -44.08 11.97
N ASP A 333 10.08 -43.98 13.04
CA ASP A 333 10.04 -42.89 14.03
C ASP A 333 11.12 -41.82 13.77
N GLY A 334 10.80 -40.55 14.06
CA GLY A 334 11.76 -39.45 13.93
C GLY A 334 11.32 -38.16 14.62
N HIS A 335 11.88 -37.88 15.81
CA HIS A 335 11.74 -36.58 16.47
C HIS A 335 12.44 -35.47 15.68
N ASP A 336 11.82 -34.30 15.58
CA ASP A 336 12.44 -33.09 16.14
C ASP A 336 11.40 -32.01 16.50
N HIS A 337 11.81 -31.00 17.27
CA HIS A 337 10.91 -30.02 17.88
C HIS A 337 10.42 -28.93 16.90
N CYS A 338 9.12 -28.65 16.94
CA CYS A 338 8.53 -27.46 16.31
C CYS A 338 8.84 -26.20 17.15
N GLY A 339 9.40 -25.16 16.53
CA GLY A 339 9.71 -23.90 17.18
C GLY A 339 8.66 -22.81 16.92
N ASP A 340 8.03 -22.31 17.98
CA ASP A 340 7.15 -21.14 17.92
C ASP A 340 7.92 -19.87 17.54
N LEU A 341 7.51 -19.18 16.46
CA LEU A 341 8.16 -17.93 16.04
C LEU A 341 7.19 -16.87 15.46
N PHE A 342 6.14 -16.53 16.21
CA PHE A 342 5.31 -15.34 15.95
C PHE A 342 5.04 -14.52 17.23
N ALA A 343 6.11 -14.08 17.89
CA ALA A 343 6.04 -13.09 18.96
C ALA A 343 6.08 -11.66 18.37
N VAL A 344 4.94 -10.96 18.36
CA VAL A 344 4.86 -9.55 17.96
C VAL A 344 5.52 -8.67 19.02
N GLY A 345 6.54 -7.91 18.63
CA GLY A 345 7.41 -7.19 19.55
C GLY A 345 6.85 -5.88 20.13
N CYS A 346 7.15 -5.67 21.42
CA CYS A 346 7.34 -4.40 22.14
C CYS A 346 6.60 -3.14 21.67
N ILE A 347 5.68 -2.66 22.51
CA ILE A 347 5.07 -1.31 22.44
C ILE A 347 6.04 -0.27 23.01
N ASP A 348 6.12 0.91 22.36
CA ASP A 348 7.06 2.00 22.67
C ASP A 348 6.62 2.83 23.92
N PRO A 349 7.46 2.99 24.96
CA PRO A 349 7.09 3.66 26.22
C PRO A 349 7.08 5.19 26.17
N VAL A 350 6.36 5.81 25.21
CA VAL A 350 6.29 7.29 25.05
C VAL A 350 4.91 7.88 25.38
N GLU A 351 3.80 7.13 25.25
CA GLU A 351 2.44 7.71 25.36
C GLU A 351 2.00 8.23 26.75
N ASN A 352 2.74 7.94 27.83
CA ASN A 352 2.33 8.29 29.21
C ASN A 352 2.88 9.63 29.74
N ALA A 353 3.55 10.44 28.91
CA ALA A 353 4.25 11.66 29.36
C ALA A 353 3.37 12.85 29.82
N PHE A 354 2.04 12.74 29.80
CA PHE A 354 1.13 13.89 30.00
C PHE A 354 0.75 14.21 31.47
N LEU A 355 1.37 13.59 32.48
CA LEU A 355 0.91 13.68 33.89
C LEU A 355 1.87 14.35 34.89
N LEU A 356 2.96 14.99 34.45
CA LEU A 356 3.89 15.69 35.34
C LEU A 356 4.21 17.13 34.89
N SER A 357 3.36 18.08 35.29
CA SER A 357 3.70 19.51 35.28
C SER A 357 4.22 19.97 36.64
N LYS A 358 5.51 20.36 36.70
CA LYS A 358 6.04 21.41 37.59
C LYS A 358 7.54 21.66 37.36
N SER A 359 7.86 22.78 36.71
CA SER A 359 9.08 23.57 36.96
C SER A 359 8.93 24.29 38.33
N PRO A 360 9.98 24.87 38.96
CA PRO A 360 10.87 25.89 38.37
C PRO A 360 12.37 25.77 38.79
N VAL A 361 13.10 26.88 38.65
CA VAL A 361 14.58 27.08 38.76
C VAL A 361 15.32 26.63 37.48
N GLY A 362 15.97 27.48 36.68
CA GLY A 362 16.04 28.95 36.67
C GLY A 362 17.45 29.49 36.91
N TYR A 363 18.07 30.06 35.86
CA TYR A 363 19.16 31.04 35.94
C TYR A 363 19.26 31.82 34.61
N GLN A 364 19.85 33.02 34.64
CA GLN A 364 20.08 33.87 33.46
C GLN A 364 21.48 33.64 32.87
N SER A 365 21.60 33.79 31.55
CA SER A 365 22.71 34.54 30.94
C SER A 365 22.32 35.05 29.54
N ASN A 366 22.82 36.23 29.18
CA ASN A 366 22.83 36.71 27.80
C ASN A 366 24.07 36.14 27.09
N VAL A 367 24.06 36.13 25.75
CA VAL A 367 25.11 36.77 24.93
C VAL A 367 24.59 36.97 23.50
N LEU A 368 25.19 37.91 22.79
CA LEU A 368 24.85 38.34 21.42
C LEU A 368 25.62 37.51 20.38
N GLU A 369 25.48 37.92 19.11
CA GLU A 369 26.39 37.63 17.98
C GLU A 369 26.26 36.24 17.32
N ASN A 370 26.41 36.11 15.99
CA ASN A 370 26.39 37.15 14.94
C ASN A 370 25.90 36.56 13.60
N ASN A 371 25.49 37.44 12.68
CA ASN A 371 25.37 37.07 11.26
C ASN A 371 26.76 36.80 10.67
N ASN A 372 26.86 35.88 9.71
CA ASN A 372 27.69 36.12 8.54
C ASN A 372 27.22 35.32 7.32
N THR A 373 27.15 36.03 6.18
CA THR A 373 27.08 35.52 4.81
C THR A 373 28.47 35.08 4.32
N ILE A 374 28.59 34.77 3.02
CA ILE A 374 29.80 34.36 2.26
C ILE A 374 30.02 32.83 2.34
N GLU A 375 30.13 32.09 1.23
CA GLU A 375 30.15 32.45 -0.22
C GLU A 375 29.29 31.49 -1.06
#